data_AF-A0A845ZUR9-F1
#
_entry.id   AF-A0A845ZUR9-F1
#
_cell.length_a   1.000
_cell.length_b   1.000
_cell.length_c   1.000
_cell.angle_alpha   90.00
_cell.angle_beta   90.00
_cell.angle_gamma   90.00
#
_symmetry.space_group_name_H-M   'P 1'
#
loop_
_entity.id
_entity.type
_entity.pdbx_description
1 polymer ?
#
loop_
_entity_poly.entity_id
_entity_poly.type
_entity_poly.pdbx_seq_one_letter_code
_entity_poly.pdbx_strand_id
1 'polypeptide(L)'
;MALIETNFYRGGGSKLKATAGEYSEIFLQWKQDGHEFIWITDGFGWLTAKRPLRDTFDKIDYILNLDMVEKGVLEALILDH
;
A
#
# COMPACT_ATOMS: atom_id res chain seq x y z
N MET A 1 13.68 5.64 -7.86
CA MET A 1 12.59 6.66 -7.88
C MET A 1 11.40 6.05 -7.18
N ALA A 2 10.89 6.70 -6.13
CA ALA A 2 9.79 6.19 -5.32
C ALA A 2 8.43 6.66 -5.86
N LEU A 3 7.49 5.73 -5.97
CA LEU A 3 6.10 5.95 -6.32
C LEU A 3 5.28 5.87 -5.04
N ILE A 4 4.55 6.93 -4.72
CA ILE A 4 3.75 7.01 -3.48
C ILE A 4 2.31 7.25 -3.88
N GLU A 5 1.42 6.37 -3.43
CA GLU A 5 0.00 6.42 -3.75
C GLU A 5 -0.82 6.35 -2.47
N THR A 6 -1.70 7.33 -2.26
CA THR A 6 -2.48 7.46 -1.02
C THR A 6 -3.96 7.29 -1.31
N ASN A 7 -4.56 6.25 -0.72
CA ASN A 7 -5.97 5.94 -0.90
C ASN A 7 -6.74 6.01 0.43
N PHE A 8 -7.91 6.64 0.40
CA PHE A 8 -8.78 6.80 1.55
C PHE A 8 -10.11 6.10 1.30
N TYR A 9 -10.31 4.92 1.90
CA TYR A 9 -11.46 4.07 1.61
C TYR A 9 -12.66 4.32 2.52
N ARG A 10 -12.47 5.02 3.66
CA ARG A 10 -13.50 5.38 4.65
C ARG A 10 -14.29 4.18 5.22
N GLY A 11 -13.81 2.96 4.97
CA GLY A 11 -14.52 1.72 5.27
C GLY A 11 -14.15 0.57 4.34
N GLY A 12 -14.93 -0.50 4.43
CA GLY A 12 -14.80 -1.69 3.60
C GLY A 12 -15.66 -1.64 2.36
N GLY A 13 -15.04 -1.78 1.19
CA GLY A 13 -15.80 -1.82 -0.05
C GLY A 13 -15.06 -2.52 -1.18
N SER A 14 -15.82 -2.89 -2.21
CA SER A 14 -15.33 -3.53 -3.43
C SER A 14 -14.23 -2.73 -4.12
N LYS A 15 -14.18 -1.40 -3.93
CA LYS A 15 -13.12 -0.52 -4.45
C LYS A 15 -11.74 -0.90 -3.93
N LEU A 16 -11.58 -1.06 -2.62
CA LEU A 16 -10.30 -1.44 -2.03
C LEU A 16 -9.82 -2.79 -2.56
N LYS A 17 -10.74 -3.76 -2.69
CA LYS A 17 -10.41 -5.07 -3.23
C LYS A 17 -9.92 -4.98 -4.68
N ALA A 18 -10.59 -4.17 -5.51
CA ALA A 18 -10.18 -3.94 -6.89
C ALA A 18 -8.78 -3.30 -6.95
N THR A 19 -8.58 -2.20 -6.23
CA THR A 19 -7.30 -1.48 -6.18
C THR A 19 -6.15 -2.37 -5.68
N ALA A 20 -6.38 -3.15 -4.63
CA ALA A 20 -5.37 -4.08 -4.09
C ALA A 20 -4.94 -5.13 -5.14
N GLY A 21 -5.88 -5.63 -5.93
CA GLY A 21 -5.60 -6.56 -7.03
C GLY A 21 -4.77 -5.89 -8.12
N GLU A 22 -5.22 -4.74 -8.61
CA GLU A 22 -4.54 -3.96 -9.66
C GLU A 22 -3.11 -3.58 -9.27
N TYR A 23 -2.92 -3.08 -8.05
CA TYR A 23 -1.59 -2.71 -7.56
C TYR A 23 -0.68 -3.93 -7.43
N SER A 24 -1.20 -5.08 -6.98
CA SER A 24 -0.39 -6.30 -6.88
C SER A 24 0.12 -6.80 -8.23
N GLU A 25 -0.62 -6.54 -9.31
CA GLU A 25 -0.25 -6.95 -10.67
C GLU A 25 0.78 -5.99 -11.27
N ILE A 26 0.52 -4.68 -11.18
CA ILE A 26 1.42 -3.65 -11.72
C ILE A 26 2.71 -3.52 -10.89
N PHE A 27 2.65 -3.78 -9.58
CA PHE A 27 3.81 -3.71 -8.70
C PHE A 27 4.97 -4.61 -9.16
N LEU A 28 4.67 -5.78 -9.73
CA LEU A 28 5.68 -6.68 -10.30
C LEU A 28 6.45 -6.02 -11.46
N GLN A 29 5.79 -5.17 -12.24
CA GLN A 29 6.43 -4.42 -13.32
C GLN A 29 7.30 -3.30 -12.73
N TRP A 30 6.76 -2.50 -11.82
CA TRP A 30 7.52 -1.42 -11.17
C TRP A 30 8.76 -1.93 -10.43
N LYS A 31 8.64 -3.08 -9.75
CA LYS A 31 9.76 -3.73 -9.06
C LYS A 31 10.84 -4.19 -10.04
N GLN A 32 10.46 -4.73 -11.20
CA GLN A 32 11.42 -5.09 -12.26
C GLN A 32 12.12 -3.87 -12.86
N ASP A 33 11.40 -2.75 -12.96
CA ASP A 33 11.94 -1.48 -13.46
C ASP A 33 12.81 -0.74 -12.41
N GLY A 34 12.95 -1.29 -11.19
CA GLY A 34 13.75 -0.71 -10.10
C GLY A 34 13.05 0.45 -9.38
N HIS A 35 11.72 0.51 -9.45
CA HIS A 35 10.90 1.48 -8.73
C HIS A 35 10.43 0.90 -7.39
N GLU A 36 10.47 1.76 -6.38
CA GLU A 36 9.89 1.46 -5.07
C GLU A 36 8.48 1.99 -5.03
N PHE A 37 7.53 1.19 -4.55
CA PHE A 37 6.13 1.59 -4.45
C PHE A 37 5.67 1.55 -3.00
N ILE A 38 5.20 2.71 -2.52
CA ILE A 38 4.69 2.92 -1.17
C ILE A 38 3.20 3.17 -1.27
N TRP A 39 2.40 2.25 -0.74
CA TRP A 39 0.95 2.38 -0.73
C TRP A 39 0.43 2.79 0.65
N ILE A 40 -0.16 3.97 0.74
CA ILE A 40 -0.69 4.53 2.00
C ILE A 40 -2.21 4.36 2.03
N THR A 41 -2.73 3.81 3.13
CA THR A 41 -4.15 3.52 3.33
C THR A 41 -4.68 4.10 4.64
N ASP A 42 -6.00 4.28 4.74
CA ASP A 42 -6.68 4.76 5.95
C ASP A 42 -6.85 3.69 7.05
N GLY A 43 -6.37 2.47 6.84
CA GLY A 43 -6.41 1.38 7.83
C GLY A 43 -7.77 0.70 7.97
N PHE A 44 -8.89 1.42 7.79
CA PHE A 44 -10.25 0.86 7.92
C PHE A 44 -10.53 -0.31 6.98
N GLY A 45 -9.93 -0.29 5.79
CA GLY A 45 -10.00 -1.37 4.82
C GLY A 45 -9.52 -2.73 5.35
N TRP A 46 -8.56 -2.73 6.28
CA TRP A 46 -8.05 -3.93 6.94
C TRP A 46 -9.06 -4.57 7.88
N LEU A 47 -10.15 -3.90 8.24
CA LEU A 47 -11.19 -4.50 9.08
C LEU A 47 -12.10 -5.42 8.27
N THR A 48 -12.32 -5.09 7.01
CA THR A 48 -13.36 -5.70 6.15
C THR A 48 -12.79 -6.54 5.02
N ALA A 49 -11.60 -6.19 4.51
CA ALA A 49 -11.00 -6.77 3.31
C ALA A 49 -9.64 -7.43 3.62
N LYS A 50 -9.53 -8.07 4.79
CA LYS A 50 -8.29 -8.70 5.29
C LYS A 50 -7.63 -9.64 4.29
N ARG A 51 -8.40 -10.56 3.68
CA ARG A 51 -7.87 -11.56 2.75
C ARG A 51 -7.20 -10.94 1.52
N PRO A 52 -7.90 -10.14 0.69
CA PRO A 52 -7.28 -9.56 -0.49
C PRO A 52 -6.16 -8.56 -0.13
N LEU A 53 -6.29 -7.81 0.96
CA LEU A 53 -5.19 -6.95 1.43
C LEU A 53 -3.97 -7.75 1.83
N ARG A 54 -4.15 -8.91 2.47
CA ARG A 54 -3.05 -9.78 2.85
C ARG A 54 -2.35 -10.34 1.63
N ASP A 55 -3.10 -10.81 0.63
CA ASP A 55 -2.53 -11.30 -0.62
C ASP A 55 -1.74 -10.22 -1.37
N THR A 56 -2.20 -8.97 -1.33
CA THR A 56 -1.47 -7.82 -1.88
C THR A 56 -0.27 -7.42 -1.02
N PHE A 57 -0.40 -7.48 0.30
CA PHE A 57 0.69 -7.18 1.24
C PHE A 57 1.84 -8.18 1.14
N ASP A 58 1.54 -9.47 0.92
CA ASP A 58 2.57 -10.48 0.69
C ASP A 58 3.30 -10.29 -0.68
N LYS A 59 2.81 -9.39 -1.54
CA LYS A 59 3.42 -9.05 -2.84
C LYS A 59 4.10 -7.69 -2.87
N ILE A 60 3.50 -6.67 -2.26
CA ILE A 60 3.99 -5.28 -2.24
C ILE A 60 4.89 -5.07 -1.03
N ASP A 61 6.09 -4.52 -1.25
CA ASP A 61 7.09 -4.37 -0.18
C ASP A 61 6.68 -3.34 0.89
N TYR A 62 6.01 -2.25 0.50
CA TYR A 62 5.68 -1.14 1.41
C TYR A 62 4.20 -0.77 1.38
N ILE A 63 3.45 -1.19 2.41
CA ILE A 63 2.08 -0.74 2.66
C ILE A 63 2.03 -0.09 4.04
N LEU A 64 1.62 1.17 4.07
CA LEU A 64 1.50 1.97 5.28
C LEU A 64 0.04 2.31 5.57
N ASN A 65 -0.26 2.52 6.84
CA ASN A 65 -1.50 3.17 7.24
C ASN A 65 -1.21 4.59 7.74
N LEU A 66 -2.25 5.43 7.86
CA LEU A 66 -2.09 6.82 8.32
C LEU A 66 -1.42 6.92 9.70
N ASP A 67 -1.72 6.00 10.62
CA ASP A 67 -1.09 5.94 11.94
C ASP A 67 0.42 5.68 11.86
N MET A 68 0.88 4.84 10.92
CA MET A 68 2.31 4.60 10.65
C MET A 68 2.97 5.84 10.05
N VAL A 69 2.28 6.54 9.14
CA VAL A 69 2.78 7.79 8.57
C VAL A 69 2.90 8.86 9.67
N GLU A 70 1.89 9.04 10.52
CA GLU A 70 1.94 9.97 11.67
C GLU A 70 3.03 9.61 12.68
N LYS A 71 3.41 8.34 12.78
CA LYS A 71 4.53 7.87 13.61
C LYS A 71 5.91 8.06 12.99
N GLY A 72 5.98 8.59 11.77
CA GLY A 72 7.24 8.84 11.06
C GLY A 72 7.82 7.63 10.35
N VAL A 73 7.04 6.56 10.13
CA VAL A 73 7.51 5.38 9.37
C VAL A 73 7.80 5.75 7.91
N LEU A 74 6.99 6.63 7.32
CA LEU A 74 7.23 7.11 5.95
C LEU A 74 8.54 7.89 5.85
N GLU A 75 8.78 8.78 6.81
CA GLU A 75 10.02 9.55 6.87
C GLU A 75 11.24 8.63 7.04
N ALA A 76 11.14 7.62 7.91
CA ALA A 76 12.19 6.61 8.04
C ALA A 76 12.45 5.87 6.72
N LEU A 77 11.41 5.47 5.98
CA LEU A 77 11.57 4.78 4.71
C LEU A 77 12.18 5.65 3.60
N ILE A 78 11.92 6.96 3.59
CA ILE A 78 12.44 7.86 2.55
C ILE A 78 13.84 8.37 2.90
N LEU A 79 14.15 8.55 4.19
CA LEU A 79 15.43 9.12 4.64
C LEU A 79 16.56 8.09 4.83
N ASP A 80 16.23 6.81 4.99
CA ASP A 80 17.22 5.74 5.17
C ASP A 80 17.81 5.24 3.82
N HIS A 81 17.39 5.83 2.70
CA HIS A 81 17.87 5.53 1.34
C HIS A 81 18.87 6.56 0.79
#